data_AF-A0A0F2LSD7-F1
#
_entry.id   AF-A0A0F2LSD7-F1
#
_cell.length_a   1.000
_cell.length_b   1.000
_cell.length_c   1.000
_cell.angle_alpha   90.00
_cell.angle_beta   90.00
_cell.angle_gamma   90.00
#
_symmetry.space_group_name_H-M   'P 1'
#
loop_
_entity.id
_entity.type
_entity.pdbx_description
1 polymer ?
#
loop_
_entity_poly.entity_id
_entity_poly.type
_entity_poly.pdbx_seq_one_letter_code
_entity_poly.pdbx_strand_id
1 'polypeptide(L)'
;MKYVIGVDDHDSPIGGCTTHFSTLLINYFISNGIRVVDFPYLIRLNPNIPWKTRGNAAVRITVEFDGTKRELADLVWEKSLEYVNWFSRGLEFKRKPGIAVLEEERSDELYSIYVKAVSDVVTLDLAKRVAERSGAEVRGYRGIIGSLASIGFKGKVTYELITYRQEDYLDKDREVDEKSVTYFDELTFPKTFANYDYVKRKSLITPHGKDPVLYGIRGTSVTHLLLGLEVVKTKEPISDAMIFKSNQGTDAHLIRPGDKFYQTFRGLCTVEKSEVRRGG
;
A
#
# COMPACT_ATOMS: atom_id res chain seq x y z
N MET A 1 -16.51 16.36 -10.93
CA MET A 1 -16.63 14.93 -11.32
C MET A 1 -15.93 14.05 -10.29
N LYS A 2 -16.22 12.74 -10.24
CA LYS A 2 -15.48 11.80 -9.39
C LYS A 2 -14.35 11.14 -10.17
N TYR A 3 -13.15 11.20 -9.62
CA TYR A 3 -11.98 10.55 -10.19
C TYR A 3 -11.34 9.61 -9.18
N VAL A 4 -10.73 8.56 -9.69
CA VAL A 4 -9.96 7.59 -8.94
C VAL A 4 -8.51 7.71 -9.36
N ILE A 5 -7.64 7.93 -8.38
CA ILE A 5 -6.21 8.14 -8.52
C ILE A 5 -5.50 6.89 -8.01
N GLY A 6 -4.64 6.30 -8.82
CA GLY A 6 -3.68 5.27 -8.42
C GLY A 6 -2.29 5.86 -8.30
N VAL A 7 -1.55 5.47 -7.25
CA VAL A 7 -0.15 5.87 -7.05
C VAL A 7 0.70 4.70 -6.58
N ASP A 8 1.94 4.60 -7.09
CA ASP A 8 2.87 3.53 -6.74
C ASP A 8 4.33 3.96 -6.90
N ASP A 9 5.25 3.24 -6.25
CA ASP A 9 6.70 3.35 -6.39
C ASP A 9 7.29 4.72 -5.94
N HIS A 10 6.87 5.20 -4.77
CA HIS A 10 7.37 6.45 -4.16
C HIS A 10 8.41 6.23 -3.06
N ASP A 11 8.73 4.97 -2.73
CA ASP A 11 9.65 4.57 -1.68
C ASP A 11 11.09 4.39 -2.20
N SER A 12 12.06 4.48 -1.30
CA SER A 12 13.47 4.20 -1.59
C SER A 12 14.13 3.42 -0.44
N PRO A 13 15.34 2.88 -0.63
CA PRO A 13 16.08 2.22 0.45
C PRO A 13 16.41 3.12 1.64
N ILE A 14 16.42 4.44 1.45
CA ILE A 14 16.82 5.41 2.47
C ILE A 14 15.65 6.16 3.08
N GLY A 15 14.43 6.01 2.55
CA GLY A 15 13.26 6.66 3.10
C GLY A 15 12.04 6.61 2.19
N GLY A 16 10.97 7.21 2.69
CA GLY A 16 9.70 7.31 1.99
C GLY A 16 8.88 6.03 1.96
N CYS A 17 7.61 6.19 1.60
CA CYS A 17 6.66 5.10 1.38
C CYS A 17 5.48 5.62 0.56
N THR A 18 4.92 4.80 -0.33
CA THR A 18 3.71 5.15 -1.11
C THR A 18 2.53 5.54 -0.22
N THR A 19 2.35 4.90 0.94
CA THR A 19 1.26 5.23 1.88
C THR A 19 1.47 6.60 2.53
N HIS A 20 2.72 6.94 2.87
CA HIS A 20 3.06 8.24 3.43
C HIS A 20 2.82 9.36 2.41
N PHE A 21 3.33 9.19 1.19
CA PHE A 21 3.04 10.12 0.08
C PHE A 21 1.53 10.31 -0.11
N SER A 22 0.77 9.21 -0.13
CA SER A 22 -0.69 9.26 -0.30
C SER A 22 -1.39 10.00 0.84
N THR A 23 -0.88 9.88 2.07
CA THR A 23 -1.41 10.57 3.25
C THR A 23 -1.17 12.08 3.12
N LEU A 24 0.04 12.50 2.75
CA LEU A 24 0.36 13.91 2.48
C LEU A 24 -0.46 14.48 1.32
N LEU A 25 -0.66 13.69 0.26
CA LEU A 25 -1.49 14.08 -0.88
C LEU A 25 -2.96 14.28 -0.49
N ILE A 26 -3.51 13.42 0.36
CA ILE A 26 -4.87 13.56 0.91
C ILE A 26 -4.97 14.83 1.76
N ASN A 27 -4.01 15.09 2.64
CA ASN A 27 -3.97 16.31 3.46
C ASN A 27 -3.93 17.56 2.57
N TYR A 28 -3.14 17.53 1.49
CA TYR A 28 -3.10 18.60 0.49
C TYR A 28 -4.46 18.79 -0.20
N PHE A 29 -5.11 17.72 -0.65
CA PHE A 29 -6.44 17.80 -1.26
C PHE A 29 -7.46 18.45 -0.34
N ILE A 30 -7.55 17.99 0.91
CA ILE A 30 -8.48 18.54 1.91
C ILE A 30 -8.20 20.03 2.14
N SER A 31 -6.93 20.41 2.27
CA SER A 31 -6.52 21.80 2.50
C SER A 31 -6.82 22.73 1.32
N ASN A 32 -6.96 22.18 0.11
CA ASN A 32 -7.25 22.92 -1.13
C ASN A 32 -8.70 22.72 -1.59
N GLY A 33 -9.60 22.24 -0.72
CA GLY A 33 -11.02 22.09 -1.03
C GLY A 33 -11.37 20.95 -1.99
N ILE A 34 -10.43 20.05 -2.29
CA ILE A 34 -10.67 18.85 -3.09
C ILE A 34 -11.23 17.76 -2.16
N ARG A 35 -12.47 17.34 -2.41
CA ARG A 35 -13.18 16.43 -1.51
C ARG A 35 -12.73 14.99 -1.71
N VAL A 36 -12.19 14.36 -0.67
CA VAL A 36 -11.91 12.91 -0.65
C VAL A 36 -13.19 12.14 -0.30
N VAL A 37 -13.52 11.10 -1.07
CA VAL A 37 -14.85 10.47 -1.07
C VAL A 37 -14.94 9.24 -0.14
N ASP A 38 -13.83 8.52 0.06
CA ASP A 38 -13.75 7.27 0.83
C ASP A 38 -12.36 7.15 1.47
N PHE A 39 -12.16 6.17 2.36
CA PHE A 39 -10.82 5.79 2.80
C PHE A 39 -9.94 5.44 1.59
N PRO A 40 -8.65 5.81 1.59
CA PRO A 40 -7.72 5.31 0.58
C PRO A 40 -7.59 3.79 0.66
N TYR A 41 -7.26 3.17 -0.46
CA TYR A 41 -7.09 1.73 -0.55
C TYR A 41 -5.60 1.40 -0.68
N LEU A 42 -5.07 0.55 0.19
CA LEU A 42 -3.74 -0.02 0.12
C LEU A 42 -3.81 -1.43 -0.49
N ILE A 43 -3.45 -1.56 -1.76
CA ILE A 43 -3.61 -2.78 -2.55
C ILE A 43 -2.26 -3.48 -2.69
N ARG A 44 -2.12 -4.63 -2.03
CA ARG A 44 -1.02 -5.58 -2.24
C ARG A 44 -1.16 -6.24 -3.60
N LEU A 45 -0.08 -6.25 -4.36
CA LEU A 45 0.06 -6.93 -5.63
C LEU A 45 0.78 -8.28 -5.43
N ASN A 46 1.23 -8.91 -6.52
CA ASN A 46 1.83 -10.23 -6.47
C ASN A 46 3.08 -10.26 -5.55
N PRO A 47 3.08 -11.06 -4.47
CA PRO A 47 4.18 -11.09 -3.51
C PRO A 47 5.46 -11.71 -4.08
N ASN A 48 5.39 -12.45 -5.18
CA ASN A 48 6.52 -13.23 -5.71
C ASN A 48 7.40 -12.44 -6.69
N ILE A 49 7.06 -11.19 -6.95
CA ILE A 49 7.77 -10.35 -7.90
C ILE A 49 9.17 -9.97 -7.38
N PRO A 50 10.27 -10.25 -8.12
CA PRO A 50 11.63 -10.05 -7.61
C PRO A 50 12.09 -8.59 -7.61
N TRP A 51 11.48 -7.75 -8.45
CA TRP A 51 11.78 -6.32 -8.54
C TRP A 51 10.88 -5.45 -7.67
N LYS A 52 10.15 -6.04 -6.72
CA LYS A 52 9.34 -5.32 -5.76
C LYS A 52 10.21 -4.56 -4.76
N THR A 53 9.70 -3.46 -4.22
CA THR A 53 10.11 -3.00 -2.89
C THR A 53 9.44 -3.83 -1.80
N ARG A 54 9.88 -3.67 -0.55
CA ARG A 54 9.26 -4.36 0.58
C ARG A 54 7.76 -4.05 0.56
N GLY A 55 6.95 -5.09 0.37
CA GLY A 55 5.50 -4.98 0.42
C GLY A 55 4.73 -4.85 -0.91
N ASN A 56 5.37 -4.71 -2.08
CA ASN A 56 4.73 -4.63 -3.41
C ASN A 56 3.27 -4.10 -3.42
N ALA A 57 3.07 -2.82 -3.10
CA ALA A 57 1.74 -2.26 -2.88
C ALA A 57 1.57 -0.90 -3.53
N ALA A 58 0.39 -0.69 -4.10
CA ALA A 58 -0.03 0.58 -4.65
C ALA A 58 -1.23 1.14 -3.85
N VAL A 59 -1.41 2.46 -3.91
CA VAL A 59 -2.53 3.13 -3.24
C VAL A 59 -3.55 3.61 -4.26
N ARG A 60 -4.83 3.57 -3.88
CA ARG A 60 -5.94 4.18 -4.62
C ARG A 60 -6.63 5.24 -3.75
N ILE A 61 -6.92 6.39 -4.31
CA ILE A 61 -7.62 7.52 -3.66
C ILE A 61 -8.78 7.94 -4.56
N THR A 62 -9.96 8.18 -4.00
CA THR A 62 -11.12 8.68 -4.77
C THR A 62 -11.44 10.10 -4.34
N VAL A 63 -11.57 11.01 -5.31
CA VAL A 63 -11.82 12.43 -5.08
C VAL A 63 -12.95 12.97 -5.94
N GLU A 64 -13.62 14.01 -5.46
CA GLU A 64 -14.39 14.92 -6.30
C GLU A 64 -13.53 16.13 -6.64
N PHE A 65 -13.36 16.35 -7.96
CA PHE A 65 -12.54 17.41 -8.50
C PHE A 65 -13.33 18.20 -9.54
N ASP A 66 -13.24 19.53 -9.45
CA ASP A 66 -13.87 20.47 -10.37
C ASP A 66 -12.84 20.91 -11.43
N GLY A 67 -12.56 19.98 -12.33
CA GLY A 67 -11.56 20.10 -13.39
C GLY A 67 -11.48 18.80 -14.18
N THR A 68 -10.56 18.75 -15.13
CA THR A 68 -10.34 17.57 -15.98
C THR A 68 -9.46 16.53 -15.30
N LYS A 69 -9.58 15.26 -15.69
CA LYS A 69 -8.65 14.21 -15.24
C LYS A 69 -7.19 14.50 -15.56
N ARG A 70 -6.92 15.24 -16.65
CA ARG A 70 -5.57 15.62 -17.05
C ARG A 70 -4.96 16.62 -16.08
N GLU A 71 -5.71 17.66 -15.70
CA GLU A 71 -5.27 18.63 -14.68
C GLU A 71 -5.04 17.95 -13.34
N LEU A 72 -5.92 17.03 -12.94
CA LEU A 72 -5.73 16.23 -11.73
C LEU A 72 -4.48 15.34 -11.81
N ALA A 73 -4.22 14.71 -12.96
CA ALA A 73 -3.03 13.90 -13.17
C ALA A 73 -1.75 14.76 -13.11
N ASP A 74 -1.75 15.95 -13.72
CA ASP A 74 -0.61 16.87 -13.67
C ASP A 74 -0.33 17.37 -12.25
N LEU A 75 -1.38 17.72 -11.49
CA LEU A 75 -1.29 18.10 -10.08
C LEU A 75 -0.70 16.97 -9.21
N VAL A 76 -1.24 15.76 -9.32
CA VAL A 76 -0.74 14.60 -8.56
C VAL A 76 0.70 14.27 -8.94
N TRP A 77 1.05 14.43 -10.23
CA TRP A 77 2.39 14.17 -10.72
C TRP A 77 3.40 15.19 -10.19
N GLU A 78 3.04 16.47 -10.14
CA GLU A 78 3.87 17.51 -9.50
C GLU A 78 4.19 17.15 -8.05
N LYS A 79 3.17 16.79 -7.25
CA LYS A 79 3.36 16.35 -5.86
C LYS A 79 4.16 15.07 -5.73
N SER A 80 3.99 14.12 -6.66
CA SER A 80 4.82 12.92 -6.73
C SER A 80 6.29 13.27 -6.93
N LEU A 81 6.60 14.17 -7.88
CA LEU A 81 7.95 14.62 -8.17
C LEU A 81 8.59 15.35 -6.98
N GLU A 82 7.86 16.26 -6.33
CA GLU A 82 8.32 16.91 -5.09
C GLU A 82 8.73 15.88 -4.04
N TYR A 83 7.87 14.89 -3.80
CA TYR A 83 8.10 13.86 -2.78
C TYR A 83 9.32 12.98 -3.10
N VAL A 84 9.44 12.49 -4.34
CA VAL A 84 10.56 11.61 -4.72
C VAL A 84 11.88 12.33 -4.87
N ASN A 85 11.87 13.64 -5.12
CA ASN A 85 13.08 14.45 -5.20
C ASN A 85 13.60 14.80 -3.81
N TRP A 86 12.72 15.28 -2.93
CA TRP A 86 13.12 15.88 -1.66
C TRP A 86 13.06 14.94 -0.47
N PHE A 87 12.04 14.08 -0.40
CA PHE A 87 11.81 13.23 0.76
C PHE A 87 12.43 11.84 0.57
N SER A 88 11.96 11.07 -0.41
CA SER A 88 12.42 9.68 -0.58
C SER A 88 13.73 9.60 -1.35
N ARG A 89 14.11 10.66 -2.10
CA ARG A 89 15.24 10.66 -3.04
C ARG A 89 15.19 9.48 -4.02
N GLY A 90 13.99 8.97 -4.32
CA GLY A 90 13.76 7.74 -5.05
C GLY A 90 14.42 7.72 -6.43
N LEU A 91 14.49 8.87 -7.11
CA LEU A 91 15.12 8.97 -8.44
C LEU A 91 16.62 8.62 -8.40
N GLU A 92 17.33 8.96 -7.31
CA GLU A 92 18.74 8.59 -7.12
C GLU A 92 18.93 7.06 -7.02
N PHE A 93 17.90 6.35 -6.54
CA PHE A 93 17.88 4.89 -6.37
C PHE A 93 17.17 4.17 -7.52
N LYS A 94 17.06 4.82 -8.69
CA LYS A 94 16.44 4.27 -9.91
C LYS A 94 14.98 3.81 -9.69
N ARG A 95 14.29 4.40 -8.71
CA ARG A 95 12.85 4.21 -8.51
C ARG A 95 12.09 4.90 -9.62
N LYS A 96 10.94 4.34 -9.97
CA LYS A 96 10.21 4.70 -11.18
C LYS A 96 8.74 4.93 -10.82
N PRO A 97 8.44 6.03 -10.10
CA PRO A 97 7.08 6.35 -9.67
C PRO A 97 6.14 6.32 -10.85
N GLY A 98 4.88 6.04 -10.55
CA GLY A 98 3.81 6.15 -11.53
C GLY A 98 2.52 6.54 -10.86
N ILE A 99 1.70 7.21 -11.66
CA ILE A 99 0.35 7.60 -11.28
C ILE A 99 -0.60 7.25 -12.41
N ALA A 100 -1.87 7.05 -12.05
CA ALA A 100 -2.96 6.88 -13.00
C ALA A 100 -4.19 7.63 -12.47
N VAL A 101 -4.97 8.23 -13.36
CA VAL A 101 -6.24 8.90 -13.04
C VAL A 101 -7.31 8.46 -14.04
N LEU A 102 -8.47 8.06 -13.53
CA LEU A 102 -9.61 7.60 -14.33
C LEU A 102 -10.92 8.07 -13.70
N GLU A 103 -11.97 8.23 -14.50
CA GLU A 103 -13.33 8.40 -14.00
C GLU A 103 -13.75 7.20 -13.12
N GLU A 104 -14.40 7.46 -11.97
CA GLU A 104 -14.76 6.41 -10.99
C GLU A 104 -15.60 5.30 -11.63
N GLU A 105 -16.59 5.67 -12.43
CA GLU A 105 -17.51 4.76 -13.11
C GLU A 105 -16.82 3.81 -14.10
N ARG A 106 -15.59 4.13 -14.52
CA ARG A 106 -14.79 3.32 -15.46
C ARG A 106 -13.73 2.46 -14.78
N SER A 107 -13.58 2.56 -13.46
CA SER A 107 -12.59 1.79 -12.69
C SER A 107 -12.69 0.27 -12.90
N ASP A 108 -13.90 -0.22 -13.18
CA ASP A 108 -14.22 -1.61 -13.51
C ASP A 108 -13.46 -2.16 -14.73
N GLU A 109 -13.17 -1.30 -15.72
CA GLU A 109 -12.42 -1.66 -16.92
C GLU A 109 -11.00 -2.15 -16.58
N LEU A 110 -10.47 -1.72 -15.42
CA LEU A 110 -9.14 -2.09 -14.93
C LEU A 110 -9.14 -3.35 -14.06
N TYR A 111 -10.28 -4.01 -13.81
CA TYR A 111 -10.29 -5.21 -12.98
C TYR A 111 -9.37 -6.32 -13.52
N SER A 112 -9.31 -6.49 -14.84
CA SER A 112 -8.45 -7.50 -15.46
C SER A 112 -6.95 -7.27 -15.22
N ILE A 113 -6.49 -6.00 -15.22
CA ILE A 113 -5.08 -5.70 -14.92
C ILE A 113 -4.78 -5.89 -13.43
N TYR A 114 -5.74 -5.59 -12.55
CA TYR A 114 -5.63 -5.92 -11.13
C TYR A 114 -5.44 -7.42 -10.91
N VAL A 115 -6.32 -8.26 -11.46
CA VAL A 115 -6.25 -9.73 -11.32
C VAL A 115 -4.87 -10.23 -11.78
N LYS A 116 -4.39 -9.74 -12.92
CA LYS A 116 -3.07 -10.12 -13.42
C LYS A 116 -1.94 -9.61 -12.52
N ALA A 117 -2.01 -8.38 -12.01
CA ALA A 117 -0.98 -7.78 -11.18
C ALA A 117 -0.87 -8.43 -9.80
N VAL A 118 -1.96 -8.97 -9.25
CA VAL A 118 -1.97 -9.67 -7.96
C VAL A 118 -1.56 -11.15 -8.08
N SER A 119 -1.74 -11.78 -9.25
CA SER A 119 -1.50 -13.21 -9.43
C SER A 119 -0.30 -13.57 -10.32
N ASP A 120 0.23 -12.62 -11.09
CA ASP A 120 1.18 -12.90 -12.18
C ASP A 120 2.09 -11.68 -12.47
N VAL A 121 2.98 -11.82 -13.46
CA VAL A 121 3.85 -10.74 -13.95
C VAL A 121 3.10 -9.88 -14.96
N VAL A 122 3.15 -8.56 -14.78
CA VAL A 122 2.63 -7.55 -15.72
C VAL A 122 3.77 -6.77 -16.35
N THR A 123 3.76 -6.64 -17.68
CA THR A 123 4.72 -5.83 -18.42
C THR A 123 4.25 -4.38 -18.51
N LEU A 124 5.20 -3.45 -18.64
CA LEU A 124 4.88 -2.04 -18.82
C LEU A 124 4.07 -1.79 -20.10
N ASP A 125 4.39 -2.49 -21.20
CA ASP A 125 3.66 -2.33 -22.47
C ASP A 125 2.21 -2.78 -22.36
N LEU A 126 1.93 -3.83 -21.58
CA LEU A 126 0.55 -4.22 -21.29
C LEU A 126 -0.17 -3.13 -20.49
N ALA A 127 0.47 -2.57 -19.46
CA ALA A 127 -0.11 -1.50 -18.66
C ALA A 127 -0.41 -0.25 -19.49
N LYS A 128 0.50 0.17 -20.37
CA LYS A 128 0.28 1.30 -21.29
C LYS A 128 -0.91 1.07 -22.23
N ARG A 129 -0.99 -0.10 -22.86
CA ARG A 129 -2.14 -0.44 -23.72
C ARG A 129 -3.46 -0.46 -22.97
N VAL A 130 -3.46 -0.91 -21.71
CA VAL A 130 -4.66 -0.87 -20.85
C VAL A 130 -5.05 0.56 -20.50
N ALA A 131 -4.08 1.42 -20.18
CA ALA A 131 -4.33 2.85 -19.93
C ALA A 131 -4.93 3.54 -21.15
N GLU A 132 -4.37 3.33 -22.34
CA GLU A 132 -4.88 3.88 -23.60
C GLU A 132 -6.32 3.43 -23.87
N ARG A 133 -6.61 2.13 -23.75
CA ARG A 133 -7.96 1.58 -23.99
C ARG A 133 -9.00 2.08 -22.99
N SER A 134 -8.62 2.18 -21.72
CA SER A 134 -9.49 2.72 -20.66
C SER A 134 -9.55 4.24 -20.67
N GLY A 135 -8.73 4.94 -21.47
CA GLY A 135 -8.62 6.40 -21.41
C GLY A 135 -8.16 6.92 -20.05
N ALA A 136 -7.38 6.13 -19.32
CA ALA A 136 -6.75 6.55 -18.07
C ALA A 136 -5.57 7.50 -18.37
N GLU A 137 -5.51 8.62 -17.66
CA GLU A 137 -4.38 9.53 -17.71
C GLU A 137 -3.26 8.98 -16.83
N VAL A 138 -2.08 8.79 -17.40
CA VAL A 138 -0.93 8.22 -16.67
C VAL A 138 0.29 9.14 -16.76
N ARG A 139 1.12 9.13 -15.72
CA ARG A 139 2.46 9.75 -15.70
C ARG A 139 3.45 8.80 -15.03
N GLY A 140 4.73 8.97 -15.34
CA GLY A 140 5.81 8.15 -14.80
C GLY A 140 6.11 6.89 -15.62
N TYR A 141 6.56 5.83 -14.96
CA TYR A 141 7.04 4.62 -15.66
C TYR A 141 6.51 3.33 -15.03
N ARG A 142 7.28 2.65 -14.17
CA ARG A 142 6.91 1.29 -13.73
C ARG A 142 5.73 1.31 -12.76
N GLY A 143 5.66 2.31 -11.89
CA GLY A 143 4.55 2.49 -10.95
C GLY A 143 3.18 2.64 -11.61
N ILE A 144 3.10 2.85 -12.93
CA ILE A 144 1.84 2.82 -13.67
C ILE A 144 1.15 1.46 -13.52
N ILE A 145 1.92 0.36 -13.44
CA ILE A 145 1.37 -1.00 -13.27
C ILE A 145 0.57 -1.08 -11.97
N GLY A 146 1.16 -0.68 -10.84
CA GLY A 146 0.49 -0.73 -9.56
C GLY A 146 -0.62 0.30 -9.45
N SER A 147 -0.43 1.49 -10.03
CA SER A 147 -1.45 2.55 -10.06
C SER A 147 -2.73 2.10 -10.78
N LEU A 148 -2.61 1.50 -11.97
CA LEU A 148 -3.77 0.96 -12.69
C LEU A 148 -4.39 -0.23 -11.93
N ALA A 149 -3.56 -1.10 -11.36
CA ALA A 149 -4.03 -2.25 -10.60
C ALA A 149 -4.76 -1.83 -9.31
N SER A 150 -4.33 -0.77 -8.62
CA SER A 150 -5.01 -0.28 -7.42
C SER A 150 -6.37 0.29 -7.77
N ILE A 151 -6.49 1.07 -8.86
CA ILE A 151 -7.77 1.59 -9.36
C ILE A 151 -8.74 0.42 -9.63
N GLY A 152 -8.28 -0.59 -10.36
CA GLY A 152 -9.09 -1.75 -10.75
C GLY A 152 -9.42 -2.74 -9.63
N PHE A 153 -8.94 -2.54 -8.40
CA PHE A 153 -9.20 -3.46 -7.30
C PHE A 153 -10.69 -3.61 -6.98
N LYS A 154 -11.14 -4.86 -6.96
CA LYS A 154 -12.43 -5.28 -6.40
C LYS A 154 -12.27 -6.58 -5.63
N GLY A 155 -12.78 -6.62 -4.40
CA GLY A 155 -12.75 -7.82 -3.59
C GLY A 155 -13.07 -7.54 -2.13
N LYS A 156 -12.83 -8.56 -1.29
CA LYS A 156 -12.93 -8.45 0.16
C LYS A 156 -11.88 -7.47 0.67
N VAL A 157 -12.27 -6.68 1.67
CA VAL A 157 -11.40 -5.70 2.32
C VAL A 157 -11.25 -5.99 3.80
N THR A 158 -10.04 -5.81 4.29
CA THR A 158 -9.74 -5.50 5.69
C THR A 158 -9.32 -4.03 5.79
N TYR A 159 -8.87 -3.62 6.97
CA TYR A 159 -8.37 -2.28 7.22
C TYR A 159 -6.96 -2.35 7.80
N GLU A 160 -6.16 -1.32 7.53
CA GLU A 160 -4.87 -1.09 8.16
C GLU A 160 -4.79 0.38 8.58
N LEU A 161 -4.60 0.64 9.88
CA LEU A 161 -4.24 1.94 10.40
C LEU A 161 -2.72 2.05 10.35
N ILE A 162 -2.20 3.07 9.68
CA ILE A 162 -0.77 3.34 9.59
C ILE A 162 -0.50 4.69 10.25
N THR A 163 0.46 4.71 11.18
CA THR A 163 0.97 5.92 11.80
C THR A 163 2.33 6.28 11.23
N TYR A 164 2.64 7.58 11.20
CA TYR A 164 3.87 8.10 10.61
C TYR A 164 4.71 8.87 11.62
N ARG A 165 6.02 8.86 11.39
CA ARG A 165 7.04 9.49 12.22
C ARG A 165 7.26 10.93 11.79
N GLN A 166 7.57 11.80 12.74
CA GLN A 166 8.12 13.12 12.43
C GLN A 166 9.52 12.99 11.80
N GLU A 167 9.90 13.96 10.97
CA GLU A 167 11.18 13.94 10.24
C GLU A 167 12.39 13.80 11.16
N ASP A 168 12.38 14.48 12.32
CA ASP A 168 13.42 14.45 13.35
C ASP A 168 13.67 13.06 13.98
N TYR A 169 12.82 12.07 13.67
CA TYR A 169 12.93 10.71 14.18
C TYR A 169 13.25 9.68 13.10
N LEU A 170 13.26 10.01 11.80
CA LEU A 170 13.42 9.02 10.73
C LEU A 170 14.71 8.20 10.82
N ASP A 171 15.81 8.80 11.29
CA ASP A 171 17.10 8.14 11.47
C ASP A 171 17.29 7.49 12.86
N LYS A 172 16.30 7.59 13.75
CA LYS A 172 16.34 6.98 15.09
C LYS A 172 15.66 5.61 15.08
N ASP A 173 16.02 4.75 16.03
CA ASP A 173 15.28 3.52 16.27
C ASP A 173 13.83 3.83 16.65
N ARG A 174 12.90 2.95 16.22
CA ARG A 174 11.48 3.08 16.58
C ARG A 174 11.30 2.65 18.03
N GLU A 175 10.65 3.49 18.81
CA GLU A 175 10.38 3.20 20.22
C GLU A 175 8.87 3.07 20.48
N VAL A 176 8.35 1.87 20.24
CA VAL A 176 6.97 1.46 20.54
C VAL A 176 6.99 0.50 21.74
N ASP A 177 6.21 0.81 22.78
CA ASP A 177 6.18 0.02 24.02
C ASP A 177 5.51 -1.35 23.79
N GLU A 178 6.31 -2.41 23.88
CA GLU A 178 5.86 -3.78 23.60
C GLU A 178 4.71 -4.23 24.49
N LYS A 179 4.68 -3.82 25.77
CA LYS A 179 3.60 -4.16 26.71
C LYS A 179 2.27 -3.54 26.30
N SER A 180 2.30 -2.31 25.79
CA SER A 180 1.11 -1.68 25.24
C SER A 180 0.58 -2.41 23.99
N VAL A 181 1.48 -2.97 23.16
CA VAL A 181 1.10 -3.73 21.98
C VAL A 181 0.45 -5.06 22.35
N THR A 182 1.01 -5.80 23.32
CA THR A 182 0.40 -7.07 23.77
C THR A 182 -0.96 -6.83 24.43
N TYR A 183 -1.06 -5.79 25.28
CA TYR A 183 -2.33 -5.41 25.88
C TYR A 183 -3.38 -5.01 24.82
N PHE A 184 -2.97 -4.25 23.81
CA PHE A 184 -3.84 -3.89 22.69
C PHE A 184 -4.31 -5.12 21.89
N ASP A 185 -3.41 -6.07 21.62
CA ASP A 185 -3.74 -7.30 20.90
C ASP A 185 -4.78 -8.12 21.68
N GLU A 186 -4.57 -8.34 22.98
CA GLU A 186 -5.50 -9.05 23.86
C GLU A 186 -6.87 -8.36 23.95
N LEU A 187 -6.89 -7.03 24.01
CA LEU A 187 -8.11 -6.24 24.12
C LEU A 187 -8.95 -6.29 22.84
N THR A 188 -8.31 -6.37 21.68
CA THR A 188 -8.98 -6.14 20.39
C THR A 188 -9.06 -7.37 19.49
N PHE A 189 -8.42 -8.48 19.86
CA PHE A 189 -8.57 -9.75 19.16
C PHE A 189 -10.03 -10.26 19.22
N PRO A 190 -10.60 -10.81 18.12
CA PRO A 190 -10.05 -11.01 16.78
C PRO A 190 -10.35 -9.86 15.81
N LYS A 191 -10.81 -8.69 16.29
CA LYS A 191 -11.15 -7.54 15.44
C LYS A 191 -9.90 -6.87 14.87
N THR A 192 -8.78 -6.95 15.58
CA THR A 192 -7.44 -6.72 15.04
C THR A 192 -6.67 -8.04 15.02
N PHE A 193 -5.60 -8.10 14.22
CA PHE A 193 -4.83 -9.33 14.07
C PHE A 193 -3.39 -9.05 13.65
N ALA A 194 -2.53 -10.05 13.88
CA ALA A 194 -1.11 -10.01 13.53
C ALA A 194 -0.38 -8.79 14.13
N ASN A 195 -0.73 -8.39 15.35
CA ASN A 195 -0.04 -7.31 16.04
C ASN A 195 1.17 -7.82 16.82
N TYR A 196 1.09 -9.03 17.38
CA TYR A 196 2.16 -9.62 18.19
C TYR A 196 2.37 -11.12 17.89
N ASP A 197 3.62 -11.56 17.86
CA ASP A 197 4.00 -12.97 17.82
C ASP A 197 4.34 -13.45 19.22
N TYR A 198 3.42 -14.20 19.85
CA TYR A 198 3.59 -14.73 21.21
C TYR A 198 4.64 -15.85 21.30
N VAL A 199 4.96 -16.53 20.19
CA VAL A 199 5.97 -17.60 20.16
C VAL A 199 7.36 -16.97 20.12
N LYS A 200 7.57 -16.00 19.23
CA LYS A 200 8.85 -15.28 19.09
C LYS A 200 9.00 -14.13 20.07
N ARG A 201 7.93 -13.79 20.82
CA ARG A 201 7.84 -12.63 21.72
C ARG A 201 8.29 -11.35 21.03
N LYS A 202 7.60 -11.02 19.94
CA LYS A 202 7.98 -9.89 19.08
C LYS A 202 6.77 -9.16 18.54
N SER A 203 6.82 -7.84 18.60
CA SER A 203 5.88 -6.95 17.91
C SER A 203 5.97 -7.11 16.39
N LEU A 204 4.82 -7.19 15.74
CA LEU A 204 4.66 -7.33 14.29
C LEU A 204 4.17 -6.04 13.62
N ILE A 205 3.77 -5.03 14.40
CA ILE A 205 3.22 -3.77 13.89
C ILE A 205 4.30 -2.77 13.47
N THR A 206 5.55 -2.93 13.91
CA THR A 206 6.64 -2.00 13.60
C THR A 206 7.47 -2.49 12.41
N PRO A 207 7.63 -1.68 11.35
CA PRO A 207 8.51 -2.02 10.24
C PRO A 207 9.99 -1.84 10.62
N HIS A 208 10.87 -2.40 9.80
CA HIS A 208 12.32 -2.30 9.95
C HIS A 208 12.88 -1.38 8.86
N GLY A 209 13.78 -0.46 9.23
CA GLY A 209 14.50 0.39 8.29
C GLY A 209 14.15 1.87 8.43
N LYS A 210 14.43 2.66 7.38
CA LYS A 210 14.30 4.13 7.37
C LYS A 210 12.96 4.64 6.84
N ASP A 211 11.99 3.75 6.62
CA ASP A 211 10.67 4.18 6.15
C ASP A 211 9.98 5.09 7.21
N PRO A 212 9.06 5.96 6.78
CA PRO A 212 8.41 6.92 7.69
C PRO A 212 7.30 6.30 8.55
N VAL A 213 7.01 5.00 8.43
CA VAL A 213 5.93 4.37 9.21
C VAL A 213 6.43 4.11 10.62
N LEU A 214 5.67 4.56 11.63
CA LEU A 214 5.94 4.27 13.03
C LEU A 214 5.42 2.88 13.40
N TYR A 215 4.12 2.65 13.23
CA TYR A 215 3.52 1.33 13.32
C TYR A 215 2.30 1.19 12.39
N GLY A 216 1.93 -0.05 12.08
CA GLY A 216 0.74 -0.41 11.31
C GLY A 216 -0.09 -1.47 12.01
N ILE A 217 -1.36 -1.20 12.27
CA ILE A 217 -2.31 -2.12 12.92
C ILE A 217 -3.32 -2.60 11.90
N ARG A 218 -3.55 -3.92 11.84
CA ARG A 218 -4.48 -4.55 10.88
C ARG A 218 -5.72 -5.05 11.57
N GLY A 219 -6.85 -4.96 10.90
CA GLY A 219 -8.12 -5.40 11.47
C GLY A 219 -9.29 -5.43 10.51
N THR A 220 -10.43 -5.84 11.04
CA THR A 220 -11.72 -5.89 10.33
C THR A 220 -12.68 -4.82 10.83
N SER A 221 -12.29 -4.00 11.81
CA SER A 221 -13.10 -2.94 12.39
C SER A 221 -12.30 -1.65 12.57
N VAL A 222 -12.77 -0.59 11.91
CA VAL A 222 -12.20 0.77 12.01
C VAL A 222 -12.18 1.27 13.46
N THR A 223 -13.26 1.08 14.21
CA THR A 223 -13.35 1.50 15.62
C THR A 223 -12.26 0.85 16.48
N HIS A 224 -11.99 -0.45 16.29
CA HIS A 224 -10.94 -1.14 17.05
C HIS A 224 -9.54 -0.75 16.60
N LEU A 225 -9.36 -0.40 15.33
CA LEU A 225 -8.09 0.18 14.87
C LEU A 225 -7.81 1.53 15.54
N LEU A 226 -8.82 2.39 15.68
CA LEU A 226 -8.67 3.71 16.30
C LEU A 226 -8.25 3.63 17.77
N LEU A 227 -8.70 2.60 18.51
CA LEU A 227 -8.20 2.33 19.86
C LEU A 227 -6.67 2.16 19.89
N GLY A 228 -6.05 1.75 18.79
CA GLY A 228 -4.60 1.64 18.67
C GLY A 228 -3.88 2.98 18.88
N LEU A 229 -4.48 4.09 18.47
CA LEU A 229 -3.91 5.43 18.67
C LEU A 229 -3.88 5.84 20.15
N GLU A 230 -4.80 5.30 20.95
CA GLU A 230 -4.93 5.62 22.38
C GLU A 230 -4.14 4.65 23.26
N VAL A 231 -4.16 3.37 22.89
CA VAL A 231 -3.62 2.28 23.72
C VAL A 231 -2.15 2.01 23.43
N VAL A 232 -1.72 2.03 22.17
CA VAL A 232 -0.33 1.74 21.80
C VAL A 232 0.54 2.96 22.14
N LYS A 233 1.48 2.76 23.06
CA LYS A 233 2.33 3.83 23.57
C LYS A 233 3.61 3.93 22.76
N THR A 234 3.95 5.15 22.37
CA THR A 234 5.17 5.49 21.64
C THR A 234 5.94 6.55 22.41
N LYS A 235 7.28 6.52 22.34
CA LYS A 235 8.12 7.58 22.93
C LYS A 235 8.39 8.73 21.95
N GLU A 236 8.11 8.50 20.68
CA GLU A 236 8.13 9.52 19.64
C GLU A 236 6.71 9.95 19.27
N PRO A 237 6.50 11.23 18.91
CA PRO A 237 5.20 11.72 18.48
C PRO A 237 4.81 11.16 17.12
N ILE A 238 3.51 10.90 16.95
CA ILE A 238 2.91 10.58 15.65
C ILE A 238 2.73 11.89 14.88
N SER A 239 3.25 11.98 13.66
CA SER A 239 3.03 13.14 12.78
C SER A 239 1.65 13.09 12.13
N ASP A 240 1.30 11.91 11.59
CA ASP A 240 0.09 11.65 10.86
C ASP A 240 -0.39 10.23 11.10
N ALA A 241 -1.68 9.99 10.88
CA ALA A 241 -2.27 8.67 10.89
C ALA A 241 -3.30 8.55 9.75
N MET A 242 -3.34 7.40 9.09
CA MET A 242 -4.29 7.14 8.01
C MET A 242 -4.81 5.71 8.07
N ILE A 243 -6.13 5.56 7.91
CA ILE A 243 -6.77 4.25 7.76
C ILE A 243 -6.91 3.95 6.28
N PHE A 244 -6.39 2.79 5.88
CA PHE A 244 -6.52 2.26 4.54
C PHE A 244 -7.47 1.07 4.52
N LYS A 245 -8.33 0.98 3.50
CA LYS A 245 -8.94 -0.28 3.09
C LYS A 245 -7.90 -1.13 2.37
N SER A 246 -7.81 -2.43 2.64
CA SER A 246 -6.75 -3.26 2.08
C SER A 246 -7.22 -4.65 1.70
N ASN A 247 -6.53 -5.28 0.75
CA ASN A 247 -6.71 -6.69 0.40
C ASN A 247 -5.77 -7.62 1.21
N GLN A 248 -5.16 -7.12 2.28
CA GLN A 248 -4.36 -7.93 3.20
C GLN A 248 -5.27 -8.86 4.02
N GLY A 249 -4.80 -10.07 4.33
CA GLY A 249 -5.59 -11.04 5.11
C GLY A 249 -6.82 -11.59 4.37
N THR A 250 -6.89 -11.48 3.04
CA THR A 250 -8.05 -11.95 2.24
C THR A 250 -7.72 -13.02 1.21
N ASP A 251 -6.48 -13.48 1.15
CA ASP A 251 -5.97 -14.41 0.12
C ASP A 251 -6.18 -13.91 -1.32
N ALA A 252 -6.19 -12.59 -1.54
CA ALA A 252 -6.43 -12.00 -2.87
C ALA A 252 -5.48 -12.51 -3.97
N HIS A 253 -4.25 -12.90 -3.62
CA HIS A 253 -3.26 -13.46 -4.55
C HIS A 253 -3.59 -14.89 -5.02
N LEU A 254 -4.54 -15.58 -4.37
CA LEU A 254 -5.09 -16.87 -4.77
C LEU A 254 -6.30 -16.74 -5.70
N ILE A 255 -6.64 -15.53 -6.17
CA ILE A 255 -7.74 -15.32 -7.13
C ILE A 255 -7.53 -16.09 -8.44
N ARG A 256 -6.26 -16.27 -8.84
CA ARG A 256 -5.86 -17.03 -10.01
C ARG A 256 -4.55 -17.77 -9.71
N PRO A 257 -4.62 -18.92 -9.02
CA PRO A 257 -3.43 -19.68 -8.70
C PRO A 257 -2.80 -20.25 -9.98
N GLY A 258 -1.50 -20.55 -9.91
CA GLY A 258 -0.77 -21.14 -11.02
C GLY A 258 0.50 -21.84 -10.55
N ASP A 259 1.07 -22.65 -11.45
CA ASP A 259 2.22 -23.53 -11.20
C ASP A 259 3.50 -23.02 -11.87
N LYS A 260 3.47 -21.83 -12.47
CA LYS A 260 4.64 -21.20 -13.09
C LYS A 260 5.41 -20.32 -12.11
N PHE A 261 6.64 -20.01 -12.47
CA PHE A 261 7.45 -19.04 -11.72
C PHE A 261 6.69 -17.73 -11.50
N TYR A 262 6.88 -17.16 -10.31
CA TYR A 262 6.25 -15.93 -9.85
C TYR A 262 4.72 -16.01 -9.64
N GLN A 263 4.11 -17.19 -9.70
CA GLN A 263 2.70 -17.40 -9.36
C GLN A 263 2.58 -18.06 -7.99
N THR A 264 1.39 -17.97 -7.39
CA THR A 264 1.10 -18.70 -6.15
C THR A 264 0.34 -19.97 -6.49
N PHE A 265 0.84 -21.11 -6.03
CA PHE A 265 0.20 -22.41 -6.21
C PHE A 265 -0.78 -22.71 -5.06
N ARG A 266 -1.90 -23.35 -5.40
CA ARG A 266 -2.82 -23.97 -4.44
C ARG A 266 -3.32 -25.28 -5.02
N GLY A 267 -3.01 -26.40 -4.38
CA GLY A 267 -3.41 -27.72 -4.83
C GLY A 267 -3.00 -28.81 -3.85
N LEU A 268 -3.37 -30.06 -4.16
CA LEU A 268 -3.01 -31.25 -3.40
C LEU A 268 -1.76 -31.90 -4.01
N CYS A 269 -0.90 -32.46 -3.16
CA CYS A 269 0.30 -33.18 -3.56
C CYS A 269 0.53 -34.42 -2.70
N THR A 270 1.33 -35.36 -3.20
CA THR A 270 1.82 -36.52 -2.42
C THR A 270 3.21 -36.18 -1.89
N VAL A 271 3.43 -36.34 -0.59
CA VAL A 271 4.74 -36.09 0.04
C VAL A 271 5.61 -37.33 -0.14
N GLU A 272 6.64 -37.23 -0.98
CA GLU A 272 7.60 -38.33 -1.20
C GLU A 272 8.64 -38.43 -0.07
N LYS A 273 9.20 -37.29 0.37
CA LYS A 273 10.23 -37.21 1.40
C LYS A 273 10.22 -35.84 2.08
N SER A 274 10.57 -35.79 3.37
CA SER A 274 10.87 -34.56 4.10
C SER A 274 12.32 -34.59 4.58
N GLU A 275 13.11 -33.57 4.24
CA GLU A 275 14.51 -33.43 4.65
C GLU A 275 14.87 -31.97 4.94
N VAL A 276 15.71 -31.74 5.96
CA VAL A 276 16.25 -30.42 6.26
C VAL A 276 17.39 -30.12 5.29
N ARG A 277 17.32 -28.98 4.60
CA ARG A 277 18.36 -28.53 3.66
C ARG A 277 19.14 -27.35 4.24
N ARG A 278 20.23 -26.97 3.58
CA ARG A 278 21.03 -25.82 3.98
C ARG A 278 20.15 -24.57 4.03
N GLY A 279 20.05 -23.95 5.21
CA GLY A 279 19.22 -22.76 5.45
C GLY A 279 18.08 -22.98 6.44
N GLY A 280 17.75 -24.23 6.78
CA GLY A 280 16.66 -24.60 7.68
C GLY A 280 15.45 -25.09 6.90
#